data_AF-A0AAE0P2X2-F1
#
_entry.id   AF-A0AAE0P2X2-F1
#
_cell.length_a   1.000
_cell.length_b   1.000
_cell.length_c   1.000
_cell.angle_alpha   90.00
_cell.angle_beta   90.00
_cell.angle_gamma   90.00
#
_symmetry.space_group_name_H-M   'P 1'
#
loop_
_entity.id
_entity.type
_entity.pdbx_description
1 polymer ?
#
loop_
_entity_poly.entity_id
_entity_poly.type
_entity_poly.pdbx_seq_one_letter_code
_entity_poly.pdbx_strand_id
1 'polypeptide(L)'
;MGSILSIDFVDISFEATWAASPPPEAHGLSLPEFIQNAATAQCYDAYHSCADFCARYERKFGREPYISPRNKGMWDFAKGITREERDLGFHKMEVYRQWFTNTIFTGKHSNALVMMPLEAMGPRYRDEVPTFRRPPQDGINALGLGPVMKSPVLAVPIDEISYKSRVSNQEEKLPFVIALMARQGYDIALMETTKRVLEKANKPTVVKTGRRMYEVSEVTSEKTG
;
A
#
# COMPACT_ATOMS: atom_id res chain seq x y z
N MET A 1 1.72 17.65 -25.74
CA MET A 1 2.16 16.24 -25.65
C MET A 1 0.91 15.39 -25.55
N GLY A 2 0.59 14.59 -26.57
CA GLY A 2 -0.59 13.72 -26.54
C GLY A 2 -0.39 12.57 -25.56
N SER A 3 -1.44 12.18 -24.84
CA SER A 3 -1.45 11.00 -23.96
C SER A 3 -1.08 9.75 -24.77
N ILE A 4 -0.02 9.05 -24.38
CA ILE A 4 0.51 7.82 -25.04
C ILE A 4 -0.57 6.72 -25.18
N LEU A 5 -1.66 6.82 -24.42
CA LEU A 5 -2.74 5.85 -24.38
C LEU A 5 -4.14 6.44 -24.56
N SER A 6 -4.28 7.76 -24.80
CA SER A 6 -5.58 8.45 -24.73
C SER A 6 -6.34 8.14 -23.44
N ILE A 7 -5.61 7.96 -22.33
CA ILE A 7 -6.17 7.76 -20.98
C ILE A 7 -6.26 9.11 -20.30
N ASP A 8 -7.41 9.38 -19.69
CA ASP A 8 -7.64 10.53 -18.83
C ASP A 8 -6.98 10.31 -17.47
N PHE A 9 -6.14 11.26 -17.06
CA PHE A 9 -5.63 11.33 -15.70
C PHE A 9 -6.51 12.28 -14.89
N VAL A 10 -7.05 11.79 -13.77
CA VAL A 10 -7.97 12.54 -12.93
C VAL A 10 -7.44 12.54 -11.50
N ASP A 11 -7.13 13.73 -11.00
CA ASP A 11 -6.86 13.92 -9.58
C ASP A 11 -8.19 13.86 -8.82
N ILE A 12 -8.21 13.03 -7.78
CA ILE A 12 -9.39 12.84 -6.93
C ILE A 12 -9.00 12.91 -5.45
N SER A 13 -9.76 13.69 -4.69
CA SER A 13 -9.64 13.72 -3.23
C SER A 13 -10.78 12.91 -2.61
N PHE A 14 -10.45 11.79 -1.99
CA PHE A 14 -11.47 10.95 -1.33
C PHE A 14 -12.18 11.69 -0.19
N GLU A 15 -11.49 12.58 0.52
CA GLU A 15 -12.10 13.41 1.57
C GLU A 15 -13.11 14.41 0.99
N ALA A 16 -12.76 15.08 -0.12
CA ALA A 16 -13.69 16.00 -0.78
C ALA A 16 -14.89 15.26 -1.39
N THR A 17 -14.66 14.09 -1.99
CA THR A 17 -15.75 13.25 -2.51
C THR A 17 -16.65 12.73 -1.40
N TRP A 18 -16.09 12.36 -0.24
CA TRP A 18 -16.87 11.93 0.93
C TRP A 18 -17.72 13.08 1.48
N ALA A 19 -17.16 14.28 1.60
CA ALA A 19 -17.91 15.45 2.05
C ALA A 19 -19.09 15.78 1.13
N ALA A 20 -18.93 15.58 -0.19
CA ALA A 20 -19.99 15.81 -1.17
C ALA A 20 -21.06 14.70 -1.21
N SER A 21 -20.68 13.47 -0.91
CA SER A 21 -21.58 12.31 -0.97
C SER A 21 -21.25 11.29 0.14
N PRO A 22 -21.53 11.62 1.41
CA PRO A 22 -21.23 10.72 2.52
C PRO A 22 -22.25 9.58 2.58
N PRO A 23 -21.85 8.36 3.02
CA PRO A 23 -22.81 7.30 3.29
C PRO A 23 -23.67 7.65 4.53
N PRO A 24 -24.95 7.26 4.57
CA PRO A 24 -25.83 7.54 5.72
C PRO A 24 -25.27 7.06 7.07
N GLU A 25 -24.58 5.93 7.07
CA GLU A 25 -23.93 5.31 8.23
C GLU A 25 -22.82 6.18 8.83
N ALA A 26 -22.32 7.17 8.09
CA ALA A 26 -21.34 8.12 8.61
C ALA A 26 -21.95 9.09 9.63
N HIS A 27 -23.27 9.26 9.66
CA HIS A 27 -23.97 10.18 10.57
C HIS A 27 -23.38 11.60 10.60
N GLY A 28 -22.90 12.09 9.45
CA GLY A 28 -22.30 13.41 9.31
C GLY A 28 -20.81 13.52 9.67
N LEU A 29 -20.15 12.43 10.05
CA LEU A 29 -18.71 12.40 10.28
C LEU A 29 -17.93 12.62 8.98
N SER A 30 -16.82 13.35 9.08
CA SER A 30 -15.84 13.42 7.99
C SER A 30 -15.20 12.04 7.75
N LEU A 31 -14.60 11.85 6.58
CA LEU A 31 -13.93 10.57 6.26
C LEU A 31 -12.88 10.20 7.32
N PRO A 32 -11.91 11.08 7.69
CA PRO A 32 -10.90 10.74 8.69
C PRO A 32 -11.48 10.36 10.05
N GLU A 33 -12.55 11.04 10.49
CA GLU A 33 -13.23 10.73 11.75
C GLU A 33 -13.97 9.38 11.69
N PHE A 34 -14.65 9.10 10.59
CA PHE A 34 -15.40 7.86 10.42
C PHE A 34 -14.49 6.64 10.45
N ILE A 35 -13.42 6.64 9.65
CA ILE A 35 -12.49 5.52 9.52
C ILE A 35 -11.40 5.48 10.60
N GLN A 36 -11.41 6.42 11.55
CA GLN A 36 -10.43 6.46 12.64
C GLN A 36 -10.39 5.11 13.38
N ASN A 37 -9.19 4.55 13.51
CA ASN A 37 -8.89 3.26 14.13
C ASN A 37 -9.60 2.05 13.51
N ALA A 38 -10.32 2.20 12.39
CA ALA A 38 -11.04 1.09 11.78
C ALA A 38 -10.08 -0.05 11.37
N ALA A 39 -8.93 0.31 10.83
CA ALA A 39 -7.90 -0.65 10.43
C ALA A 39 -7.15 -1.28 11.61
N THR A 40 -7.18 -0.71 12.82
CA THR A 40 -6.50 -1.31 13.99
C THR A 40 -7.29 -2.49 14.55
N ALA A 41 -8.58 -2.62 14.21
CA ALA A 41 -9.41 -3.78 14.53
C ALA A 41 -8.78 -5.13 14.11
N GLN A 42 -7.98 -5.13 13.03
CA GLN A 42 -7.27 -6.34 12.57
C GLN A 42 -6.27 -6.89 13.61
N CYS A 43 -5.78 -6.03 14.52
CA CYS A 43 -4.85 -6.44 15.56
C CYS A 43 -5.47 -7.45 16.53
N TYR A 44 -6.79 -7.37 16.77
CA TYR A 44 -7.53 -8.35 17.57
C TYR A 44 -7.36 -9.75 16.98
N ASP A 45 -7.67 -9.92 15.69
CA ASP A 45 -7.60 -11.22 15.02
C ASP A 45 -6.15 -11.71 14.95
N ALA A 46 -5.19 -10.81 14.66
CA ALA A 46 -3.77 -11.16 14.61
C ALA A 46 -3.28 -11.73 15.95
N TYR A 47 -3.64 -11.13 17.08
CA TYR A 47 -3.28 -11.64 18.40
C TYR A 47 -3.97 -12.97 18.71
N HIS A 48 -5.30 -13.04 18.55
CA HIS A 48 -6.07 -14.23 18.92
C HIS A 48 -5.76 -15.44 18.02
N SER A 49 -5.32 -15.21 16.77
CA SER A 49 -4.85 -16.28 15.87
C SER A 49 -3.63 -17.03 16.41
N CYS A 50 -2.83 -16.41 17.29
CA CYS A 50 -1.66 -17.04 17.91
C CYS A 50 -1.98 -17.76 19.22
N ALA A 51 -3.20 -17.65 19.76
CA ALA A 51 -3.55 -18.18 21.08
C ALA A 51 -3.36 -19.70 21.17
N ASP A 52 -3.79 -20.44 20.14
CA ASP A 52 -3.59 -21.90 20.07
C ASP A 52 -2.11 -22.28 20.09
N PHE A 53 -1.27 -21.57 19.31
CA PHE A 53 0.16 -21.82 19.28
C PHE A 53 0.78 -21.61 20.67
N CYS A 54 0.48 -20.50 21.33
CA CYS A 54 0.99 -20.19 22.66
C CYS A 54 0.58 -21.27 23.68
N ALA A 55 -0.68 -21.70 23.67
CA ALA A 55 -1.18 -22.74 24.57
C ALA A 55 -0.49 -24.11 24.33
N ARG A 56 -0.27 -24.49 23.06
CA ARG A 56 0.43 -25.73 22.72
C ARG A 56 1.91 -25.67 23.07
N TYR A 57 2.55 -24.52 22.89
CA TYR A 57 3.95 -24.32 23.24
C TYR A 57 4.14 -24.44 24.76
N GLU A 58 3.29 -23.77 25.55
CA GLU A 58 3.29 -23.88 27.02
C GLU A 58 3.12 -25.33 27.48
N ARG A 59 2.12 -26.05 26.95
CA ARG A 59 1.89 -27.46 27.31
C ARG A 59 3.07 -28.37 27.01
N LYS A 60 3.80 -28.09 25.92
CA LYS A 60 4.94 -28.92 25.47
C LYS A 60 6.23 -28.60 26.22
N PHE A 61 6.48 -27.33 26.54
CA PHE A 61 7.78 -26.86 27.02
C PHE A 61 7.75 -26.26 28.44
N GLY A 62 6.58 -26.10 29.06
CA GLY A 62 6.39 -25.55 30.39
C GLY A 62 6.85 -24.09 30.53
N ARG A 63 6.82 -23.33 29.43
CA ARG A 63 7.20 -21.91 29.37
C ARG A 63 6.58 -21.23 28.17
N GLU A 64 6.40 -19.91 28.25
CA GLU A 64 5.88 -19.10 27.15
C GLU A 64 6.86 -19.06 25.96
N PRO A 65 6.35 -18.92 24.71
CA PRO A 65 7.21 -18.68 23.56
C PRO A 65 7.87 -17.30 23.66
N TYR A 66 9.12 -17.21 23.19
CA TYR A 66 9.79 -15.92 23.09
C TYR A 66 9.10 -15.04 22.04
N ILE A 67 8.75 -13.81 22.43
CA ILE A 67 8.16 -12.80 21.56
C ILE A 67 9.15 -11.64 21.45
N SER A 68 9.48 -11.25 20.22
CA SER A 68 10.38 -10.11 20.00
C SER A 68 9.80 -8.83 20.63
N PRO A 69 10.63 -7.87 21.10
CA PRO A 69 10.14 -6.64 21.73
C PRO A 69 9.13 -5.87 20.85
N ARG A 70 9.35 -5.85 19.53
CA ARG A 70 8.43 -5.22 18.57
C ARG A 70 7.06 -5.90 18.55
N ASN A 71 7.02 -7.23 18.50
CA ASN A 71 5.76 -7.98 18.49
C ASN A 71 5.05 -7.90 19.84
N LYS A 72 5.81 -7.87 20.95
CA LYS A 72 5.25 -7.74 22.30
C LYS A 72 4.46 -6.45 22.45
N GLY A 73 5.01 -5.31 22.03
CA GLY A 73 4.28 -4.03 22.08
C GLY A 73 2.98 -4.04 21.26
N MET A 74 2.98 -4.66 20.09
CA MET A 74 1.77 -4.81 19.26
C MET A 74 0.73 -5.74 19.92
N TRP A 75 1.18 -6.82 20.55
CA TRP A 75 0.28 -7.74 21.24
C TRP A 75 -0.31 -7.12 22.51
N ASP A 76 0.47 -6.36 23.27
CA ASP A 76 -0.03 -5.68 24.46
C ASP A 76 -1.08 -4.64 24.11
N PHE A 77 -0.95 -3.95 22.97
CA PHE A 77 -2.02 -3.12 22.40
C PHE A 77 -3.23 -3.97 21.97
N ALA A 78 -3.00 -5.04 21.21
CA ALA A 78 -4.07 -5.87 20.64
C ALA A 78 -4.94 -6.58 21.69
N LYS A 79 -4.37 -6.95 22.84
CA LYS A 79 -5.09 -7.54 23.99
C LYS A 79 -6.18 -6.62 24.54
N GLY A 80 -5.98 -5.31 24.42
CA GLY A 80 -6.93 -4.30 24.91
C GLY A 80 -8.15 -4.12 24.00
N ILE A 81 -8.09 -4.63 22.76
CA ILE A 81 -9.19 -4.51 21.80
C ILE A 81 -10.27 -5.54 22.15
N THR A 82 -11.49 -5.07 22.32
CA THR A 82 -12.66 -5.93 22.55
C THR A 82 -13.18 -6.51 21.23
N ARG A 83 -14.00 -7.56 21.31
CA ARG A 83 -14.63 -8.14 20.12
C ARG A 83 -15.58 -7.15 19.45
N GLU A 84 -16.27 -6.36 20.26
CA GLU A 84 -17.20 -5.31 19.84
C GLU A 84 -16.49 -4.20 19.07
N GLU A 85 -15.33 -3.74 19.57
CA GLU A 85 -14.48 -2.77 18.86
C GLU A 85 -13.95 -3.34 17.54
N ARG A 86 -13.55 -4.62 17.55
CA ARG A 86 -13.14 -5.32 16.34
C ARG A 86 -14.25 -5.34 15.31
N ASP A 87 -15.45 -5.79 15.69
CA ASP A 87 -16.59 -5.90 14.79
C ASP A 87 -17.05 -4.52 14.28
N LEU A 88 -17.00 -3.48 15.11
CA LEU A 88 -17.24 -2.10 14.70
C LEU A 88 -16.22 -1.61 13.67
N GLY A 89 -14.93 -1.87 13.88
CA GLY A 89 -13.88 -1.48 12.93
C GLY A 89 -14.05 -2.15 11.57
N PHE A 90 -14.37 -3.45 11.54
CA PHE A 90 -14.70 -4.16 10.30
C PHE A 90 -15.96 -3.62 9.63
N HIS A 91 -16.99 -3.27 10.41
CA HIS A 91 -18.19 -2.64 9.88
C HIS A 91 -17.88 -1.28 9.21
N LYS A 92 -17.08 -0.42 9.86
CA LYS A 92 -16.63 0.86 9.27
C LYS A 92 -15.86 0.65 7.97
N MET A 93 -14.95 -0.32 7.91
CA MET A 93 -14.21 -0.65 6.68
C MET A 93 -15.14 -1.12 5.57
N GLU A 94 -16.17 -1.90 5.90
CA GLU A 94 -17.16 -2.37 4.94
C GLU A 94 -18.02 -1.22 4.38
N VAL A 95 -18.49 -0.30 5.24
CA VAL A 95 -19.18 0.93 4.80
C VAL A 95 -18.29 1.75 3.88
N TYR A 96 -17.03 1.98 4.26
CA TYR A 96 -16.08 2.72 3.44
C TYR A 96 -15.86 2.05 2.07
N ARG A 97 -15.75 0.72 2.03
CA ARG A 97 -15.60 -0.05 0.80
C ARG A 97 -16.82 0.08 -0.13
N GLN A 98 -18.02 -0.01 0.44
CA GLN A 98 -19.26 0.13 -0.33
C GLN A 98 -19.39 1.54 -0.91
N TRP A 99 -19.15 2.56 -0.07
CA TRP A 99 -19.11 3.96 -0.51
C TRP A 99 -18.11 4.15 -1.63
N PHE A 100 -16.87 3.68 -1.47
CA PHE A 100 -15.82 3.83 -2.48
C PHE A 100 -16.23 3.16 -3.80
N THR A 101 -16.82 1.96 -3.73
CA THR A 101 -17.28 1.25 -4.92
C THR A 101 -18.40 2.01 -5.65
N ASN A 102 -19.37 2.54 -4.91
CA ASN A 102 -20.56 3.17 -5.46
C ASN A 102 -20.31 4.61 -5.93
N THR A 103 -19.29 5.27 -5.39
CA THR A 103 -19.01 6.69 -5.66
C THR A 103 -17.76 6.89 -6.52
N ILE A 104 -16.71 6.10 -6.28
CA ILE A 104 -15.43 6.22 -7.00
C ILE A 104 -15.39 5.28 -8.20
N PHE A 105 -15.66 3.98 -8.02
CA PHE A 105 -15.67 2.99 -9.10
C PHE A 105 -17.02 2.88 -9.82
N THR A 106 -17.60 4.02 -10.17
CA THR A 106 -18.89 4.11 -10.86
C THR A 106 -18.81 4.88 -12.17
N GLY A 107 -19.79 4.67 -13.05
CA GLY A 107 -19.88 5.34 -14.36
C GLY A 107 -18.59 5.21 -15.18
N LYS A 108 -18.03 6.36 -15.60
CA LYS A 108 -16.79 6.41 -16.40
C LYS A 108 -15.55 5.88 -15.68
N HIS A 109 -15.58 5.75 -14.35
CA HIS A 109 -14.47 5.25 -13.54
C HIS A 109 -14.64 3.77 -13.14
N SER A 110 -15.66 3.07 -13.66
CA SER A 110 -15.94 1.67 -13.32
C SER A 110 -14.76 0.70 -13.55
N ASN A 111 -13.88 1.02 -14.50
CA ASN A 111 -12.66 0.28 -14.81
C ASN A 111 -11.38 1.12 -14.60
N ALA A 112 -11.44 2.17 -13.77
CA ALA A 112 -10.28 3.01 -13.49
C ALA A 112 -9.19 2.24 -12.72
N LEU A 113 -7.94 2.62 -12.96
CA LEU A 113 -6.81 2.22 -12.12
C LEU A 113 -6.53 3.35 -11.13
N VAL A 114 -6.41 3.01 -9.85
CA VAL A 114 -6.02 3.96 -8.80
C VAL A 114 -4.51 3.88 -8.64
N MET A 115 -3.82 4.99 -8.92
CA MET A 115 -2.39 5.12 -8.69
C MET A 115 -2.14 5.62 -7.28
N MET A 116 -1.25 4.94 -6.54
CA MET A 116 -0.95 5.26 -5.15
C MET A 116 0.56 5.33 -4.91
N PRO A 117 1.03 6.29 -4.10
CA PRO A 117 2.41 6.31 -3.63
C PRO A 117 2.62 5.16 -2.63
N LEU A 118 3.68 4.37 -2.82
CA LEU A 118 4.05 3.29 -1.89
C LEU A 118 4.77 3.84 -0.64
N GLU A 119 5.71 4.75 -0.84
CA GLU A 119 6.52 5.35 0.23
C GLU A 119 7.10 6.71 -0.21
N ALA A 120 7.62 7.47 0.76
CA ALA A 120 8.56 8.54 0.49
C ALA A 120 9.88 7.93 0.01
N MET A 121 10.35 8.37 -1.17
CA MET A 121 11.55 7.83 -1.78
C MET A 121 12.80 8.30 -1.02
N GLY A 122 13.57 7.35 -0.48
CA GLY A 122 14.85 7.62 0.16
C GLY A 122 15.50 6.36 0.73
N PRO A 123 16.82 6.37 0.97
CA PRO A 123 17.50 5.23 1.56
C PRO A 123 17.03 4.99 3.00
N ARG A 124 16.83 3.72 3.36
CA ARG A 124 16.55 3.27 4.73
C ARG A 124 17.73 2.46 5.23
N TYR A 125 18.53 3.03 6.12
CA TYR A 125 19.70 2.35 6.65
C TYR A 125 19.33 1.46 7.85
N ARG A 126 19.99 0.31 7.97
CA ARG A 126 19.66 -0.72 8.99
C ARG A 126 20.06 -0.31 10.41
N ASP A 127 21.01 0.58 10.54
CA ASP A 127 21.48 1.19 11.78
C ASP A 127 20.63 2.41 12.21
N GLU A 128 19.60 2.77 11.44
CA GLU A 128 18.64 3.81 11.81
C GLU A 128 17.36 3.20 12.39
N VAL A 129 16.84 3.85 13.43
CA VAL A 129 15.49 3.55 13.91
C VAL A 129 14.49 4.15 12.92
N PRO A 130 13.56 3.37 12.34
CA PRO A 130 12.57 3.92 11.43
C PRO A 130 11.70 4.98 12.10
N THR A 131 11.76 6.21 11.59
CA THR A 131 10.97 7.35 12.09
C THR A 131 9.75 7.66 11.23
N PHE A 132 9.77 7.24 9.96
CA PHE A 132 8.69 7.52 9.03
C PHE A 132 7.44 6.74 9.42
N ARG A 133 6.32 7.45 9.43
CA ARG A 133 5.00 6.87 9.58
C ARG A 133 4.13 7.28 8.40
N ARG A 134 3.38 6.34 7.83
CA ARG A 134 2.53 6.61 6.66
C ARG A 134 1.34 7.48 7.08
N PRO A 135 1.07 8.62 6.44
CA PRO A 135 -0.18 9.31 6.60
C PRO A 135 -1.32 8.59 5.83
N PRO A 136 -2.58 8.67 6.31
CA PRO A 136 -2.96 9.05 7.68
C PRO A 136 -2.51 7.99 8.71
N GLN A 137 -2.22 8.43 9.95
CA GLN A 137 -1.75 7.54 11.02
C GLN A 137 -2.83 6.59 11.53
N ASP A 138 -4.00 7.15 11.81
CA ASP A 138 -5.11 6.42 12.44
C ASP A 138 -6.19 6.04 11.42
N GLY A 139 -5.87 6.13 10.13
CA GLY A 139 -6.81 5.88 9.04
C GLY A 139 -6.31 4.83 8.05
N ILE A 140 -6.96 4.79 6.88
CA ILE A 140 -6.62 3.89 5.78
C ILE A 140 -5.64 4.62 4.88
N ASN A 141 -4.36 4.26 4.99
CA ASN A 141 -3.31 4.80 4.12
C ASN A 141 -3.23 4.05 2.78
N ALA A 142 -2.38 4.55 1.88
CA ALA A 142 -2.20 3.99 0.53
C ALA A 142 -1.93 2.47 0.50
N LEU A 143 -1.22 1.92 1.49
CA LEU A 143 -0.98 0.47 1.56
C LEU A 143 -2.17 -0.30 2.14
N GLY A 144 -2.98 0.35 2.98
CA GLY A 144 -4.20 -0.22 3.55
C GLY A 144 -5.39 -0.22 2.58
N LEU A 145 -5.38 0.64 1.54
CA LEU A 145 -6.52 0.79 0.65
C LEU A 145 -6.85 -0.51 -0.10
N GLY A 146 -5.86 -1.17 -0.71
CA GLY A 146 -6.07 -2.44 -1.43
C GLY A 146 -6.74 -3.53 -0.58
N PRO A 147 -6.19 -3.87 0.59
CA PRO A 147 -6.80 -4.83 1.52
C PRO A 147 -8.23 -4.47 1.92
N VAL A 148 -8.49 -3.21 2.30
CA VAL A 148 -9.84 -2.75 2.69
C VAL A 148 -10.81 -2.86 1.52
N MET A 149 -10.37 -2.51 0.32
CA MET A 149 -11.17 -2.59 -0.89
C MET A 149 -11.37 -4.01 -1.41
N LYS A 150 -10.64 -5.00 -0.87
CA LYS A 150 -10.54 -6.36 -1.41
C LYS A 150 -10.11 -6.34 -2.88
N SER A 151 -9.25 -5.38 -3.22
CA SER A 151 -8.83 -5.07 -4.57
C SER A 151 -7.41 -5.56 -4.84
N PRO A 152 -7.11 -6.01 -6.07
CA PRO A 152 -5.74 -6.32 -6.46
C PRO A 152 -4.90 -5.05 -6.52
N VAL A 153 -3.66 -5.16 -6.01
CA VAL A 153 -2.65 -4.10 -6.07
C VAL A 153 -1.38 -4.67 -6.68
N LEU A 154 -0.88 -3.99 -7.71
CA LEU A 154 0.36 -4.32 -8.39
C LEU A 154 1.40 -3.23 -8.10
N ALA A 155 2.51 -3.60 -7.48
CA ALA A 155 3.67 -2.72 -7.35
C ALA A 155 4.49 -2.77 -8.64
N VAL A 156 4.64 -1.64 -9.30
CA VAL A 156 5.27 -1.52 -10.63
C VAL A 156 6.51 -0.67 -10.50
N PRO A 157 7.71 -1.27 -10.65
CA PRO A 157 8.93 -0.51 -10.80
C PRO A 157 8.90 0.25 -12.13
N ILE A 158 9.14 1.56 -12.09
CA ILE A 158 9.05 2.44 -13.28
C ILE A 158 10.36 3.19 -13.57
N ASP A 159 11.23 3.33 -12.57
CA ASP A 159 12.52 3.99 -12.72
C ASP A 159 13.53 3.65 -11.61
N GLU A 160 14.70 4.27 -11.66
CA GLU A 160 15.70 4.28 -10.59
C GLU A 160 16.07 5.71 -10.18
N ILE A 161 16.19 5.98 -8.88
CA ILE A 161 16.60 7.29 -8.35
C ILE A 161 18.04 7.19 -7.82
N SER A 162 18.88 8.15 -8.18
CA SER A 162 20.23 8.30 -7.61
C SER A 162 20.18 8.81 -6.18
N TYR A 163 21.05 8.28 -5.32
CA TYR A 163 21.34 8.85 -4.01
C TYR A 163 22.82 8.67 -3.67
N LYS A 164 23.35 9.55 -2.81
CA LYS A 164 24.69 9.37 -2.24
C LYS A 164 24.61 8.51 -0.98
N SER A 165 25.22 7.33 -1.03
CA SER A 165 25.24 6.39 0.09
C SER A 165 26.18 6.88 1.18
N ARG A 166 25.72 6.96 2.43
CA ARG A 166 26.59 7.31 3.56
C ARG A 166 27.52 6.19 3.99
N VAL A 167 27.20 4.95 3.59
CA VAL A 167 27.98 3.75 3.96
C VAL A 167 29.18 3.59 3.03
N SER A 168 28.95 3.71 1.71
CA SER A 168 30.00 3.53 0.70
C SER A 168 30.62 4.84 0.21
N ASN A 169 29.99 5.99 0.50
CA ASN A 169 30.30 7.30 -0.07
C ASN A 169 30.22 7.34 -1.62
N GLN A 170 29.54 6.37 -2.23
CA GLN A 170 29.32 6.28 -3.66
C GLN A 170 27.91 6.74 -4.04
N GLU A 171 27.74 7.11 -5.31
CA GLU A 171 26.41 7.23 -5.90
C GLU A 171 25.82 5.82 -6.14
N GLU A 172 24.65 5.59 -5.57
CA GLU A 172 23.90 4.33 -5.65
C GLU A 172 22.50 4.60 -6.20
N LYS A 173 21.79 3.53 -6.58
CA LYS A 173 20.47 3.61 -7.22
C LYS A 173 19.43 2.94 -6.34
N LEU A 174 18.28 3.58 -6.18
CA LEU A 174 17.10 3.02 -5.51
C LEU A 174 15.99 2.75 -6.53
N PRO A 175 15.23 1.66 -6.35
CA PRO A 175 14.07 1.38 -7.18
C PRO A 175 13.00 2.45 -6.98
N PHE A 176 12.48 3.04 -8.06
CA PHE A 176 11.29 3.90 -8.02
C PHE A 176 10.06 3.09 -8.44
N VAL A 177 9.15 2.90 -7.49
CA VAL A 177 8.02 1.96 -7.61
C VAL A 177 6.72 2.68 -7.28
N ILE A 178 5.70 2.47 -8.11
CA ILE A 178 4.33 2.94 -7.86
C ILE A 178 3.41 1.75 -7.57
N ALA A 179 2.33 1.96 -6.81
CA ALA A 179 1.27 0.97 -6.68
C ALA A 179 0.11 1.33 -7.60
N LEU A 180 -0.37 0.33 -8.34
CA LEU A 180 -1.59 0.42 -9.14
C LEU A 180 -2.62 -0.52 -8.54
N MET A 181 -3.80 0.00 -8.20
CA MET A 181 -4.93 -0.78 -7.70
C MET A 181 -6.04 -0.81 -8.75
N ALA A 182 -6.62 -1.98 -8.99
CA ALA A 182 -7.83 -2.13 -9.80
C ALA A 182 -9.03 -2.51 -8.93
N ARG A 183 -10.22 -2.58 -9.52
CA ARG A 183 -11.41 -3.11 -8.85
C ARG A 183 -11.22 -4.60 -8.50
N GLN A 184 -11.88 -5.05 -7.44
CA GLN A 184 -11.97 -6.47 -7.08
C GLN A 184 -12.31 -7.34 -8.32
N GLY A 185 -11.52 -8.40 -8.54
CA GLY A 185 -11.70 -9.36 -9.64
C GLY A 185 -11.03 -8.98 -10.97
N TYR A 186 -10.28 -7.87 -11.03
CA TYR A 186 -9.62 -7.39 -12.25
C TYR A 186 -8.10 -7.67 -12.27
N ASP A 187 -7.64 -8.68 -11.54
CA ASP A 187 -6.23 -9.02 -11.35
C ASP A 187 -5.47 -9.16 -12.69
N ILE A 188 -6.01 -9.95 -13.62
CA ILE A 188 -5.41 -10.17 -14.95
C ILE A 188 -5.43 -8.87 -15.78
N ALA A 189 -6.57 -8.18 -15.79
CA ALA A 189 -6.71 -6.92 -16.54
C ALA A 189 -5.75 -5.83 -16.03
N LEU A 190 -5.49 -5.78 -14.72
CA LEU A 190 -4.50 -4.90 -14.11
C LEU A 190 -3.09 -5.22 -14.63
N MET A 191 -2.69 -6.50 -14.64
CA MET A 191 -1.38 -6.92 -15.12
C MET A 191 -1.19 -6.63 -16.62
N GLU A 192 -2.16 -7.01 -17.45
CA GLU A 192 -2.11 -6.80 -18.90
C GLU A 192 -2.11 -5.32 -19.27
N THR A 193 -2.96 -4.52 -18.62
CA THR A 193 -3.02 -3.08 -18.86
C THR A 193 -1.71 -2.41 -18.46
N THR A 194 -1.15 -2.77 -17.30
CA THR A 194 0.14 -2.25 -16.84
C THR A 194 1.26 -2.58 -17.81
N LYS A 195 1.35 -3.84 -18.26
CA LYS A 195 2.36 -4.27 -19.24
C LYS A 195 2.26 -3.47 -20.53
N ARG A 196 1.04 -3.33 -21.08
CA ARG A 196 0.79 -2.55 -22.29
C ARG A 196 1.14 -1.07 -22.14
N VAL A 197 0.91 -0.50 -20.95
CA VAL A 197 1.28 0.88 -20.63
C VAL A 197 2.80 1.04 -20.68
N LEU A 198 3.54 0.15 -20.03
CA LEU A 198 5.00 0.19 -20.02
C LEU A 198 5.58 0.02 -21.43
N GLU A 199 5.08 -0.95 -22.20
CA GLU A 199 5.52 -1.20 -23.58
C GLU A 199 5.31 0.04 -24.47
N LYS A 200 4.12 0.65 -24.42
CA LYS A 200 3.84 1.87 -25.19
C LYS A 200 4.62 3.09 -24.72
N ALA A 201 5.02 3.12 -23.45
CA ALA A 201 5.88 4.15 -22.89
C ALA A 201 7.37 3.88 -23.13
N ASN A 202 7.74 2.83 -23.87
CA ASN A 202 9.12 2.35 -24.04
C ASN A 202 9.85 2.14 -22.69
N LYS A 203 9.12 1.67 -21.68
CA LYS A 203 9.65 1.33 -20.35
C LYS A 203 9.87 -0.19 -20.24
N PRO A 204 10.91 -0.64 -19.53
CA PRO A 204 11.16 -2.06 -19.36
C PRO A 204 10.02 -2.75 -18.61
N THR A 205 9.68 -3.97 -19.04
CA THR A 205 8.69 -4.84 -18.38
C THR A 205 9.33 -5.96 -17.54
N VAL A 206 10.67 -6.00 -17.52
CA VAL A 206 11.48 -6.99 -16.82
C VAL A 206 12.51 -6.25 -15.98
N VAL A 207 12.67 -6.69 -14.73
CA VAL A 207 13.70 -6.19 -13.81
C VAL A 207 14.84 -7.18 -13.68
N LYS A 208 16.04 -6.67 -13.37
CA LYS A 208 17.23 -7.45 -13.09
C LYS A 208 17.51 -7.51 -11.58
N THR A 209 18.29 -8.50 -11.19
CA THR A 209 18.87 -8.59 -9.84
C THR A 209 20.19 -7.84 -9.76
N GLY A 210 20.53 -7.33 -8.59
CA GLY A 210 21.84 -6.71 -8.32
C GLY A 210 21.73 -5.20 -8.07
N ARG A 211 22.77 -4.45 -8.45
CA ARG A 211 22.88 -3.01 -8.18
C ARG A 211 21.96 -2.15 -9.05
N ARG A 212 21.53 -2.66 -10.20
CA ARG A 212 20.70 -1.95 -11.17
C ARG A 212 19.48 -2.78 -11.51
N MET A 213 18.32 -2.13 -11.53
CA MET A 213 17.05 -2.74 -11.91
C MET A 213 16.92 -2.94 -13.42
N TYR A 214 17.51 -2.04 -14.21
CA TYR A 214 17.47 -2.09 -15.68
C TYR A 214 18.87 -2.19 -16.26
N GLU A 215 18.95 -2.71 -17.49
CA GLU A 215 20.21 -2.69 -18.23
C GLU A 215 20.61 -1.25 -18.56
N VAL A 216 21.89 -0.96 -18.41
CA VAL A 216 22.45 0.32 -18.85
C VAL A 216 22.67 0.18 -20.35
N SER A 217 21.84 0.84 -21.15
CA SER A 217 22.15 1.03 -22.56
C SER A 217 23.41 1.89 -22.64
N GLU A 218 24.54 1.30 -23.07
CA GLU A 218 25.75 2.05 -23.38
C GLU A 218 25.42 3.02 -24.51
N VAL A 219 25.38 4.31 -24.19
CA VAL A 219 25.39 5.34 -25.22
C VAL A 219 26.80 5.33 -25.79
N THR A 220 26.99 4.67 -26.93
CA THR A 220 28.15 4.85 -27.77
C THR A 220 28.21 6.33 -28.13
N SER A 221 29.06 7.06 -27.43
CA SER A 221 29.50 8.38 -27.87
C SER A 221 30.36 8.15 -29.10
N GLU A 222 29.75 8.25 -30.28
CA GLU A 222 30.51 8.48 -31.52
C GLU A 222 31.28 9.77 -31.32
N LYS A 223 32.56 9.62 -30.96
CA LYS A 223 33.56 10.65 -31.17
C LYS A 223 33.71 10.79 -32.68
N THR A 224 32.96 11.72 -33.28
CA THR A 224 33.34 12.30 -34.56
C THR A 224 34.70 12.97 -34.36
N GLY A 225 35.72 12.38 -34.98
CA GLY A 225 37.04 12.99 -35.16
C GLY A 225 37.05 14.08 -36.21
#